data_AF-A0A7S0JA89-F1
#
_entry.id   AF-A0A7S0JA89-F1
#
_cell.length_a   1.000
_cell.length_b   1.000
_cell.length_c   1.000
_cell.angle_alpha   90.00
_cell.angle_beta   90.00
_cell.angle_gamma   90.00
#
_symmetry.space_group_name_H-M   'P 1'
#
loop_
_entity.id
_entity.type
_entity.pdbx_description
1 polymer ?
#
loop_
_entity_poly.entity_id
_entity_poly.type
_entity_poly.pdbx_seq_one_letter_code
_entity_poly.pdbx_strand_id
1 'polypeptide(L)'
;VMLGVVGYGGGLWHTWFDRDLSVAGRALVRAADGRLEPRLVSLPRPIARIPNLAIHLTSADERSKGFAPNLQSHAPPMLATGVREALWEEQGSAESTSARGADEKASARHHPLLVRAVGAQLAVAPDDIVDFELQMVDTQPATFG
;
A
#
# COMPACT_ATOMS: atom_id res chain seq x y z
N VAL A 1 -10.54 3.92 0.41
CA VAL A 1 -9.63 2.77 0.50
C VAL A 1 -8.39 3.15 1.29
N MET A 2 -8.11 2.43 2.38
CA MET A 2 -6.93 2.62 3.23
C MET A 2 -6.13 1.32 3.31
N LEU A 3 -4.85 1.43 3.62
CA LEU A 3 -3.96 0.30 3.84
C LEU A 3 -3.72 0.10 5.33
N GLY A 4 -3.88 -1.14 5.81
CA GLY A 4 -3.40 -1.54 7.13
C GLY A 4 -1.88 -1.60 7.12
N VAL A 5 -1.23 -0.88 8.03
CA VAL A 5 0.22 -0.81 8.16
C VAL A 5 0.64 -1.00 9.61
N VAL A 6 1.89 -1.38 9.83
CA VAL A 6 2.50 -1.48 11.15
C VAL A 6 3.76 -0.63 11.18
N GLY A 7 3.93 0.15 12.26
CA GLY A 7 5.17 0.88 12.50
C GLY A 7 6.30 -0.09 12.82
N TYR A 8 7.28 -0.21 11.94
CA TYR A 8 8.47 -1.04 12.15
C TYR A 8 9.61 -0.21 12.75
N GLY A 9 10.07 -0.58 13.96
CA GLY A 9 11.17 0.09 14.65
C GLY A 9 10.78 1.40 15.37
N GLY A 10 11.78 2.20 15.73
CA GLY A 10 11.64 3.45 16.49
C GLY A 10 11.61 4.71 15.62
N GLY A 11 10.80 4.72 14.57
CA GLY A 11 10.76 5.81 13.58
C GLY A 11 10.26 7.15 14.14
N LEU A 12 10.68 8.25 13.51
CA LEU A 12 10.09 9.58 13.71
C LEU A 12 8.77 9.68 12.93
N TRP A 13 7.72 9.04 13.42
CA TRP A 13 6.51 8.77 12.62
C TRP A 13 5.78 10.01 12.10
N HIS A 14 5.88 11.16 12.77
CA HIS A 14 5.28 12.40 12.28
C HIS A 14 5.88 12.86 10.94
N THR A 15 7.12 12.48 10.60
CA THR A 15 7.76 12.89 9.33
C THR A 15 7.24 12.11 8.11
N TRP A 16 6.49 11.03 8.34
CA TRP A 16 5.86 10.21 7.31
C TRP A 16 4.51 10.78 6.85
N PHE A 17 3.93 11.70 7.62
CA PHE A 17 2.73 12.40 7.24
C PHE A 17 3.04 13.35 6.08
N ASP A 18 2.06 13.51 5.20
CA ASP A 18 2.12 14.41 4.04
C ASP A 18 3.26 14.14 3.05
N ARG A 19 3.78 12.91 3.04
CA ARG A 19 4.72 12.41 2.05
C ARG A 19 4.02 11.71 0.90
N ASP A 20 4.66 11.78 -0.27
CA ASP A 20 4.27 10.99 -1.44
C ASP A 20 4.89 9.61 -1.29
N LEU A 21 4.09 8.65 -0.81
CA LEU A 21 4.56 7.33 -0.43
C LEU A 21 4.28 6.30 -1.52
N SER A 22 5.18 5.34 -1.63
CA SER A 22 5.03 4.13 -2.43
C SER A 22 5.37 2.89 -1.61
N VAL A 23 5.39 1.72 -2.25
CA VAL A 23 5.79 0.47 -1.63
C VAL A 23 6.96 -0.18 -2.38
N ALA A 24 7.86 -0.80 -1.62
CA ALA A 24 8.95 -1.63 -2.13
C ALA A 24 9.18 -2.83 -1.20
N GLY A 25 9.70 -3.93 -1.75
CA GLY A 25 9.97 -5.14 -0.98
C GLY A 25 9.99 -6.38 -1.87
N ARG A 26 9.36 -7.45 -1.40
CA ARG A 26 9.37 -8.77 -2.03
C ARG A 26 7.96 -9.34 -2.14
N ALA A 27 7.64 -9.94 -3.28
CA ALA A 27 6.45 -10.75 -3.46
C ALA A 27 6.84 -12.22 -3.68
N LEU A 28 6.07 -13.15 -3.12
CA LEU A 28 6.15 -14.56 -3.41
C LEU A 28 5.18 -14.89 -4.54
N VAL A 29 5.72 -15.35 -5.66
CA VAL A 29 4.96 -15.59 -6.89
C VAL A 29 4.99 -17.08 -7.23
N ARG A 30 3.88 -17.59 -7.76
CA ARG A 30 3.82 -18.92 -8.35
C ARG A 30 4.23 -18.86 -9.83
N ALA A 31 5.31 -19.53 -10.19
CA ALA A 31 5.75 -19.67 -11.57
C ALA A 31 4.87 -20.65 -12.36
N ALA A 32 4.98 -20.63 -13.68
CA ALA A 32 4.19 -21.48 -14.58
C ALA A 32 4.41 -22.99 -14.36
N ASP A 33 5.57 -23.39 -13.83
CA ASP A 33 5.90 -24.76 -13.44
C ASP A 33 5.36 -25.15 -12.04
N GLY A 34 4.65 -24.24 -11.38
CA GLY A 34 4.05 -24.42 -10.06
C GLY A 34 4.98 -24.09 -8.88
N ARG A 35 6.28 -23.81 -9.12
CA ARG A 35 7.22 -23.44 -8.05
C ARG A 35 6.90 -22.06 -7.48
N LEU A 36 7.20 -21.89 -6.20
CA LEU A 36 7.17 -20.58 -5.54
C LEU A 36 8.54 -19.93 -5.65
N GLU A 37 8.58 -18.69 -6.12
CA GLU A 37 9.80 -17.91 -6.22
C GLU A 37 9.62 -16.49 -5.65
N PRO A 38 10.61 -15.97 -4.91
CA PRO A 38 10.61 -14.60 -4.46
C PRO A 38 11.01 -13.65 -5.60
N ARG A 39 10.25 -12.58 -5.80
CA ARG A 39 10.59 -11.48 -6.73
C ARG A 39 10.63 -10.15 -5.99
N LEU A 40 11.64 -9.34 -6.29
CA LEU A 40 11.74 -7.98 -5.78
C LEU A 40 10.76 -7.08 -6.53
N VAL A 41 10.08 -6.20 -5.80
CA VAL A 41 9.14 -5.24 -6.35
C VAL A 41 9.41 -3.87 -5.75
N SER A 42 9.36 -2.84 -6.61
CA SER A 42 9.35 -1.44 -6.21
C SER A 42 8.42 -0.71 -7.17
N LEU A 43 7.41 -0.03 -6.64
CA LEU A 43 6.50 0.75 -7.47
C LEU A 43 7.10 2.16 -7.68
N PRO A 44 7.43 2.56 -8.91
CA PRO A 44 8.23 3.76 -9.18
C PRO A 44 7.44 5.08 -9.12
N ARG A 45 6.22 5.05 -8.56
CA ARG A 45 5.32 6.20 -8.49
C ARG A 45 4.64 6.26 -7.12
N PRO A 46 4.25 7.44 -6.61
CA PRO A 46 3.48 7.53 -5.40
C PRO A 46 2.11 6.89 -5.58
N ILE A 47 1.72 6.08 -4.60
CA ILE A 47 0.42 5.39 -4.58
C ILE A 47 -0.36 5.65 -3.30
N ALA A 48 0.29 6.12 -2.24
CA ALA A 48 -0.35 6.29 -0.95
C ALA A 48 0.12 7.58 -0.26
N ARG A 49 -0.71 8.05 0.67
CA ARG A 49 -0.40 9.23 1.50
C ARG A 49 -1.02 9.08 2.87
N ILE A 50 -0.28 9.48 3.91
CA ILE A 50 -0.80 9.63 5.27
C ILE A 50 -1.11 11.11 5.47
N PRO A 51 -2.36 11.57 5.34
CA PRO A 51 -2.67 13.00 5.45
C PRO A 51 -2.64 13.48 6.90
N ASN A 52 -2.19 14.71 7.13
CA ASN A 52 -2.44 15.37 8.41
C ASN A 52 -3.90 15.79 8.55
N LEU A 53 -4.39 15.81 9.79
CA LEU A 53 -5.62 16.52 10.13
C LEU A 53 -5.39 18.03 10.01
N ALA A 54 -6.36 18.74 9.42
CA ALA A 54 -6.29 20.19 9.29
C ALA A 54 -6.14 20.85 10.68
N ILE A 55 -5.22 21.81 10.82
CA ILE A 55 -4.90 22.50 12.09
C ILE A 55 -6.10 23.18 12.77
N HIS A 56 -7.11 23.58 11.98
CA HIS A 56 -8.36 24.17 12.48
C HIS A 56 -9.16 23.18 13.33
N LEU A 57 -9.00 21.87 13.07
CA LEU A 57 -9.71 20.78 13.73
C LEU A 57 -8.88 20.15 14.85
N THR A 58 -7.64 20.61 15.08
CA THR A 58 -6.82 20.11 16.19
C THR A 58 -7.13 20.86 17.47
N SER A 59 -6.87 20.23 18.62
CA SER A 59 -6.95 20.89 19.92
C SER A 59 -5.87 21.97 20.07
N ALA A 60 -6.08 22.90 21.01
CA ALA A 60 -5.04 23.88 21.36
C ALA A 60 -3.79 23.20 21.96
N ASP A 61 -3.97 22.05 22.61
CA ASP A 61 -2.89 21.29 23.22
C ASP A 61 -1.95 20.70 22.16
N GLU A 62 -2.49 20.02 21.15
CA GLU A 62 -1.72 19.48 20.02
C GLU A 62 -0.95 20.57 19.27
N ARG A 63 -1.53 21.77 19.15
CA ARG A 63 -0.85 22.91 18.51
C ARG A 63 0.34 23.44 19.32
N SER A 64 0.32 23.29 20.64
CA SER A 64 1.33 23.88 21.54
C SER A 64 2.40 22.87 21.99
N LYS A 65 2.03 21.61 22.19
CA LYS A 65 2.92 20.55 22.68
C LYS A 65 3.54 19.69 21.57
N GLY A 66 3.06 19.84 20.35
CA GLY A 66 3.53 19.09 19.18
C GLY A 66 2.62 17.92 18.81
N PHE A 67 2.84 17.43 17.60
CA PHE A 67 2.02 16.39 16.99
C PHE A 67 2.50 14.99 17.40
N ALA A 68 1.63 14.24 18.09
CA ALA A 68 1.89 12.88 18.57
C ALA A 68 0.79 11.92 18.05
N PRO A 69 0.89 11.44 16.80
CA PRO A 69 -0.15 10.60 16.20
C PRO A 69 -0.20 9.21 16.85
N ASN A 70 -1.41 8.67 17.03
CA ASN A 70 -1.60 7.25 17.28
C ASN A 70 -1.35 6.49 15.96
N LEU A 71 -0.37 5.58 15.95
CA LEU A 71 0.04 4.90 14.71
C LEU A 71 -1.03 3.95 14.16
N GLN A 72 -1.84 3.35 15.02
CA GLN A 72 -2.87 2.41 14.59
C GLN A 72 -4.04 3.14 13.92
N SER A 73 -4.47 4.27 14.48
CA SER A 73 -5.66 4.98 13.99
C SER A 73 -5.34 6.14 13.04
N HIS A 74 -4.18 6.78 13.15
CA HIS A 74 -3.85 8.00 12.40
C HIS A 74 -2.81 7.78 11.29
N ALA A 75 -2.02 6.69 11.34
CA ALA A 75 -1.03 6.38 10.30
C ALA A 75 -1.49 5.45 9.15
N PRO A 76 -2.70 4.85 9.10
CA PRO A 76 -3.17 4.15 7.91
C PRO A 76 -3.14 5.03 6.65
N PRO A 77 -2.35 4.68 5.62
CA PRO A 77 -2.25 5.47 4.41
C PRO A 77 -3.49 5.32 3.52
N MET A 78 -3.92 6.42 2.91
CA MET A 78 -4.97 6.40 1.90
C MET A 78 -4.41 5.98 0.54
N LEU A 79 -5.06 5.01 -0.12
CA LEU A 79 -4.68 4.50 -1.44
C LEU A 79 -5.56 5.07 -2.56
N ALA A 80 -6.88 5.08 -2.33
CA ALA A 80 -7.86 5.50 -3.33
C ALA A 80 -9.18 5.94 -2.66
N THR A 81 -10.02 6.65 -3.40
CA THR A 81 -11.40 6.93 -3.02
C THR A 81 -12.32 5.79 -3.49
N GLY A 82 -13.39 5.51 -2.75
CA GLY A 82 -14.36 4.48 -3.16
C GLY A 82 -15.06 4.81 -4.49
N VAL A 83 -15.21 6.09 -4.81
CA VAL A 83 -15.74 6.53 -6.12
C VAL A 83 -14.79 6.14 -7.26
N ARG A 84 -13.48 6.36 -7.09
CA ARG A 84 -12.50 6.02 -8.12
C ARG A 84 -12.40 4.52 -8.34
N GLU A 85 -12.52 3.76 -7.25
CA GLU A 85 -12.59 2.31 -7.28
C GLU A 85 -13.80 1.80 -8.08
N ALA A 86 -15.01 2.27 -7.77
CA ALA A 86 -16.23 1.86 -8.48
C ALA A 86 -16.14 2.14 -10.00
N LEU A 87 -15.60 3.29 -10.38
CA LEU A 87 -15.37 3.63 -11.79
C LEU A 87 -14.37 2.71 -12.48
N TRP A 88 -13.38 2.18 -11.75
CA TRP A 88 -12.41 1.23 -12.30
C TRP A 88 -12.99 -0.17 -12.47
N GLU A 89 -13.95 -0.57 -11.65
CA GLU A 89 -14.67 -1.84 -11.81
C GLU A 89 -15.58 -1.80 -13.05
N GLU A 90 -16.32 -0.71 -13.25
CA GLU A 90 -17.20 -0.51 -14.41
C GLU A 90 -16.44 -0.50 -15.75
N GLN A 91 -15.19 -0.04 -15.76
CA GLN A 91 -14.36 0.06 -16.97
C GLN A 91 -13.71 -1.26 -17.41
N GLY A 92 -14.13 -2.39 -16.82
CA GLY A 92 -13.87 -3.71 -17.41
C GLY A 92 -12.67 -4.43 -16.82
N SER A 93 -12.62 -4.61 -15.51
CA SER A 93 -11.81 -5.69 -14.94
C SER A 93 -12.64 -6.97 -14.77
N ALA A 94 -13.07 -7.54 -15.90
CA ALA A 94 -13.51 -8.92 -15.92
C ALA A 94 -12.26 -9.80 -15.83
N GLU A 95 -11.98 -10.38 -14.67
CA GLU A 95 -11.02 -11.48 -14.60
C GLU A 95 -11.43 -12.53 -13.58
N SER A 96 -11.22 -13.76 -14.04
CA SER A 96 -11.70 -15.04 -13.57
C SER A 96 -11.26 -15.35 -12.13
N THR A 97 -12.22 -15.55 -11.24
CA THR A 97 -12.00 -16.26 -9.97
C THR A 97 -11.74 -17.73 -10.27
N SER A 98 -10.47 -18.10 -10.38
CA SER A 98 -10.09 -19.52 -10.36
C SER A 98 -10.32 -20.08 -8.95
N ALA A 99 -11.25 -21.04 -8.84
CA ALA A 99 -11.78 -21.61 -7.60
C ALA A 99 -10.83 -22.61 -6.89
N ARG A 100 -9.52 -22.32 -6.84
CA ARG A 100 -8.56 -23.13 -6.10
C ARG A 100 -7.86 -22.27 -5.04
N GLY A 101 -8.06 -22.65 -3.78
CA GLY A 101 -7.32 -22.12 -2.62
C GLY A 101 -7.46 -20.62 -2.40
N ALA A 102 -8.68 -20.09 -2.32
CA ALA A 102 -8.93 -18.65 -2.19
C ALA A 102 -8.16 -18.01 -1.01
N ASP A 103 -8.03 -18.70 0.12
CA ASP A 103 -7.33 -18.18 1.32
C ASP A 103 -5.80 -18.08 1.18
N GLU A 104 -5.20 -18.77 0.20
CA GLU A 104 -3.75 -18.72 -0.02
C GLU A 104 -3.32 -17.52 -0.86
N LYS A 105 -4.24 -16.86 -1.58
CA LYS A 105 -3.91 -15.79 -2.52
C LYS A 105 -3.88 -14.42 -1.83
N ALA A 106 -2.95 -13.56 -2.26
CA ALA A 106 -2.89 -12.18 -1.77
C ALA A 106 -4.17 -11.38 -2.09
N SER A 107 -4.86 -11.72 -3.19
CA SER A 107 -6.11 -11.09 -3.61
C SER A 107 -7.28 -11.29 -2.65
N ALA A 108 -7.25 -12.31 -1.78
CA ALA A 108 -8.27 -12.53 -0.76
C ALA A 108 -8.01 -11.72 0.53
N ARG A 109 -6.75 -11.36 0.81
CA ARG A 109 -6.33 -10.67 2.05
C ARG A 109 -6.12 -9.17 1.86
N HIS A 110 -5.88 -8.73 0.63
CA HIS A 110 -5.50 -7.35 0.34
C HIS A 110 -6.39 -6.74 -0.72
N HIS A 111 -6.47 -5.41 -0.67
CA HIS A 111 -7.27 -4.64 -1.61
C HIS A 111 -6.82 -4.88 -3.06
N PRO A 112 -7.74 -5.14 -4.02
CA PRO A 112 -7.40 -5.52 -5.39
C PRO A 112 -6.48 -4.51 -6.09
N LEU A 113 -6.63 -3.22 -5.80
CA LEU A 113 -5.79 -2.15 -6.36
C LEU A 113 -4.30 -2.32 -6.04
N LEU A 114 -3.97 -2.74 -4.82
CA LEU A 114 -2.58 -2.98 -4.43
C LEU A 114 -2.03 -4.22 -5.13
N VAL A 115 -2.79 -5.33 -5.12
CA VAL A 115 -2.38 -6.60 -5.72
C VAL A 115 -2.19 -6.45 -7.24
N ARG A 116 -3.07 -5.73 -7.92
CA ARG A 116 -2.94 -5.40 -9.35
C ARG A 116 -1.73 -4.50 -9.63
N ALA A 117 -1.46 -3.51 -8.80
CA ALA A 117 -0.29 -2.65 -8.97
C ALA A 117 1.01 -3.45 -8.85
N VAL A 118 1.09 -4.35 -7.87
CA VAL A 118 2.23 -5.27 -7.70
C VAL A 118 2.34 -6.25 -8.87
N GLY A 119 1.23 -6.86 -9.28
CA GLY A 119 1.20 -7.79 -10.42
C GLY A 119 1.63 -7.15 -11.73
N ALA A 120 1.12 -5.93 -12.01
CA ALA A 120 1.53 -5.15 -13.17
C ALA A 120 3.04 -4.82 -13.14
N GLN A 121 3.59 -4.44 -11.99
CA GLN A 121 5.03 -4.17 -11.85
C GLN A 121 5.90 -5.41 -12.06
N LEU A 122 5.40 -6.59 -11.67
CA LEU A 122 6.11 -7.86 -11.78
C LEU A 122 5.83 -8.62 -13.09
N ALA A 123 4.94 -8.09 -13.93
CA ALA A 123 4.40 -8.75 -15.13
C ALA A 123 3.82 -10.15 -14.83
N VAL A 124 3.02 -10.26 -13.78
CA VAL A 124 2.34 -11.50 -13.35
C VAL A 124 0.87 -11.25 -13.09
N ALA A 125 0.04 -12.29 -13.23
CA ALA A 125 -1.37 -12.17 -12.91
C ALA A 125 -1.55 -11.94 -11.40
N PRO A 126 -2.56 -11.15 -10.96
CA PRO A 126 -2.85 -10.96 -9.54
C PRO A 126 -3.05 -12.28 -8.77
N ASP A 127 -3.58 -13.30 -9.45
CA ASP A 127 -3.85 -14.64 -8.91
C ASP A 127 -2.58 -15.48 -8.68
N ASP A 128 -1.46 -15.12 -9.32
CA ASP A 128 -0.17 -15.80 -9.14
C ASP A 128 0.62 -15.24 -7.94
N ILE A 129 0.15 -14.14 -7.34
CA ILE A 129 0.74 -13.55 -6.13
C ILE A 129 0.20 -14.27 -4.91
N VAL A 130 1.05 -15.06 -4.27
CA VAL A 130 0.71 -15.84 -3.07
C VAL A 130 0.76 -14.96 -1.82
N ASP A 131 1.83 -14.19 -1.66
CA ASP A 131 2.01 -13.29 -0.52
C ASP A 131 3.03 -12.20 -0.82
N PHE A 132 3.15 -11.20 0.05
CA PHE A 132 4.22 -10.20 -0.06
C PHE A 132 4.63 -9.60 1.29
N GLU A 133 5.89 -9.17 1.32
CA GLU A 133 6.46 -8.33 2.37
C GLU A 133 6.83 -6.99 1.75
N LEU A 134 6.01 -5.98 2.01
CA LEU A 134 6.16 -4.63 1.44
C LEU A 134 6.37 -3.61 2.55
N GLN A 135 7.29 -2.68 2.31
CA GLN A 135 7.54 -1.52 3.16
C GLN A 135 7.11 -0.26 2.44
N MET A 136 6.58 0.72 3.19
CA MET A 136 6.33 2.06 2.68
C MET A 136 7.66 2.79 2.48
N VAL A 137 7.78 3.53 1.38
CA VAL A 137 8.97 4.31 1.03
C VAL A 137 8.57 5.71 0.56
N ASP A 138 9.38 6.72 0.87
CA ASP A 138 9.26 8.04 0.25
C ASP A 138 9.68 7.95 -1.22
N THR A 139 8.93 8.59 -2.11
CA THR A 139 9.21 8.62 -3.54
C THR A 139 10.11 9.79 -3.94
N GLN A 140 10.34 10.76 -3.04
CA GLN A 140 11.25 11.86 -3.29
C GLN A 140 12.70 11.32 -3.42
N PRO A 141 13.37 11.50 -4.58
CA PRO A 141 14.76 11.08 -4.72
C PRO A 141 15.69 11.86 -3.77
N ALA A 142 16.72 11.19 -3.26
CA ALA A 142 17.78 11.86 -2.51
C ALA A 142 18.49 12.89 -3.42
N THR A 143 18.77 14.07 -2.87
CA THR A 143 19.42 15.18 -3.59
C THR A 143 20.39 15.93 -2.68
N PHE A 144 21.34 16.65 -3.29
CA PHE A 144 22.14 17.66 -2.59
C PHE A 144 21.28 18.89 -2.26
N GLY A 145 21.61 19.57 -1.15
CA GLY A 145 20.94 20.78 -0.65
C GLY A 145 21.89 21.94 -0.47
#